data_AF-A0A1I2YGD2-F1
#
_entry.id   AF-A0A1I2YGD2-F1
#
_cell.length_a   1.000
_cell.length_b   1.000
_cell.length_c   1.000
_cell.angle_alpha   90.00
_cell.angle_beta   90.00
_cell.angle_gamma   90.00
#
_symmetry.space_group_name_H-M   'P 1'
#
loop_
_entity.id
_entity.type
_entity.pdbx_description
1 polymer ?
#
loop_
_entity_poly.entity_id
_entity_poly.type
_entity_poly.pdbx_seq_one_letter_code
_entity_poly.pdbx_strand_id
1 'polypeptide(L)'
;MSLGLPGHLVQRTLARAIARGAHWFALTCFSAAILSVSILALRTPELWITIVVVAVMAALLILFTRHRRIPLAVAYLLVGTIGVYVFTATVLGVPDVFPASNMFLVALPKMALVMVGGAGSTALAGVLWSTAAFLLAEAAAFLAIVGTTVPYRPDLFTLSTYLVLVGVMVLAGIDRRASNAAQPAIHRAVQDGANRQLRDALDTRAIALLNDTTVSQLVALSLAEPGALSPALKASLRDTLTTLHDTNWLADIDARTTTSPQPTVHEQAPTPSPAWRSSAVYTAVERCRDRGLKVEVTGDRDALARLDAGSDRDVGLAVQQCLVNVILHAGIDSAELSIESDRTTISLLITDAGRGFTESESASDRLGLRQSVRRRIEQLGGSVLIWSRPGAGASVRLTVPAETPSIKPKPTLPTHHTPVRPGSLNATPANATPAPRYPR
;
A
#
# COMPACT_ATOMS: atom_id res chain seq x y z
N MET A 1 9.58 -4.92 -18.87
CA MET A 1 9.75 -5.57 -17.56
C MET A 1 10.63 -4.68 -16.70
N SER A 2 10.04 -3.92 -15.77
CA SER A 2 10.81 -3.16 -14.78
C SER A 2 11.44 -4.16 -13.81
N LEU A 3 12.76 -4.21 -13.74
CA LEU A 3 13.44 -4.73 -12.54
C LEU A 3 12.74 -4.08 -11.35
N GLY A 4 12.28 -4.85 -10.35
CA GLY A 4 11.45 -4.41 -9.21
C GLY A 4 12.10 -3.40 -8.26
N LEU A 5 12.84 -2.43 -8.79
CA LEU A 5 13.48 -1.33 -8.12
C LEU A 5 12.50 -0.14 -8.08
N PRO A 6 12.38 0.55 -6.94
CA PRO A 6 11.66 1.80 -6.83
C PRO A 6 12.06 2.80 -7.93
N GLY A 7 11.10 3.48 -8.56
CA GLY A 7 11.33 4.34 -9.73
C GLY A 7 12.41 5.41 -9.53
N HIS A 8 12.55 5.94 -8.30
CA HIS A 8 13.58 6.92 -7.95
C HIS A 8 15.01 6.32 -7.92
N LEU A 9 15.15 5.01 -7.67
CA LEU A 9 16.44 4.31 -7.73
C LEU A 9 16.83 4.00 -9.17
N VAL A 10 15.88 3.59 -10.01
CA VAL A 10 16.10 3.29 -11.44
C VAL A 10 16.67 4.51 -12.18
N GLN A 11 16.19 5.72 -11.87
CA GLN A 11 16.67 6.93 -12.52
C GLN A 11 18.09 7.33 -12.11
N ARG A 12 18.42 7.15 -10.82
CA ARG A 12 19.77 7.42 -10.29
C ARG A 12 20.77 6.38 -10.80
N THR A 13 20.36 5.13 -10.97
CA THR A 13 21.21 4.09 -11.55
C THR A 13 21.42 4.32 -13.03
N LEU A 14 20.38 4.66 -13.80
CA LEU A 14 20.49 4.92 -15.24
C LEU A 14 21.47 6.06 -15.57
N ALA A 15 21.39 7.21 -14.89
CA ALA A 15 22.35 8.28 -15.16
C ALA A 15 23.78 7.94 -14.72
N ARG A 16 23.95 7.20 -13.61
CA ARG A 16 25.27 6.70 -13.24
C ARG A 16 25.81 5.69 -14.27
N ALA A 17 24.95 4.87 -14.85
CA ALA A 17 25.30 3.91 -15.88
C ALA A 17 25.73 4.62 -17.17
N ILE A 18 24.95 5.60 -17.66
CA ILE A 18 25.30 6.44 -18.82
C ILE A 18 26.63 7.15 -18.58
N ALA A 19 26.80 7.76 -17.41
CA ALA A 19 28.04 8.41 -17.03
C ALA A 19 29.23 7.44 -17.08
N ARG A 20 29.14 6.27 -16.42
CA ARG A 20 30.21 5.27 -16.44
C ARG A 20 30.49 4.77 -17.85
N GLY A 21 29.45 4.53 -18.65
CA GLY A 21 29.58 4.10 -20.04
C GLY A 21 30.37 5.10 -20.87
N ALA A 22 30.06 6.40 -20.76
CA ALA A 22 30.80 7.46 -21.44
C ALA A 22 32.29 7.49 -21.04
N HIS A 23 32.61 7.34 -19.76
CA HIS A 23 34.01 7.33 -19.30
C HIS A 23 34.76 6.07 -19.76
N TRP A 24 34.12 4.90 -19.73
CA TRP A 24 34.73 3.67 -20.26
C TRP A 24 34.99 3.79 -21.75
N PHE A 25 34.04 4.34 -22.51
CA PHE A 25 34.23 4.62 -23.93
C PHE A 25 35.44 5.55 -24.19
N ALA A 26 35.56 6.64 -23.42
CA ALA A 26 36.70 7.55 -23.54
C ALA A 26 38.04 6.88 -23.19
N LEU A 27 38.08 6.05 -22.14
CA LEU A 27 39.26 5.25 -21.79
C LEU A 27 39.62 4.26 -22.90
N THR A 28 38.62 3.61 -23.52
CA THR A 28 38.85 2.74 -24.69
C THR A 28 39.44 3.53 -25.85
N CYS A 29 38.97 4.75 -26.11
CA CYS A 29 39.53 5.61 -27.16
C CYS A 29 41.00 5.97 -26.88
N PHE A 30 41.34 6.32 -25.64
CA PHE A 30 42.73 6.59 -25.26
C PHE A 30 43.63 5.35 -25.36
N SER A 31 43.16 4.19 -24.91
CA SER A 31 43.90 2.93 -25.06
C SER A 31 44.14 2.58 -26.52
N ALA A 32 43.13 2.75 -27.38
CA ALA A 32 43.27 2.55 -28.82
C ALA A 32 44.26 3.54 -29.43
N ALA A 33 44.22 4.82 -29.05
CA ALA A 33 45.14 5.84 -29.54
C ALA A 33 46.60 5.52 -29.13
N ILE A 34 46.82 5.17 -27.87
CA ILE A 34 48.15 4.77 -27.36
C ILE A 34 48.66 3.53 -28.10
N LEU A 35 47.82 2.51 -28.33
CA LEU A 35 48.22 1.30 -29.03
C LEU A 35 48.60 1.59 -30.48
N SER A 36 47.74 2.30 -31.22
CA SER A 36 47.98 2.64 -32.62
C SER A 36 49.23 3.51 -32.78
N VAL A 37 49.42 4.51 -31.92
CA VAL A 37 50.61 5.36 -31.94
C VAL A 37 51.86 4.58 -31.53
N SER A 38 51.80 3.70 -30.53
CA SER A 38 52.94 2.88 -30.13
C SER A 38 53.46 2.02 -31.28
N ILE A 39 52.55 1.44 -32.07
CA ILE A 39 52.92 0.66 -33.26
C ILE A 39 53.62 1.55 -34.29
N LEU A 40 53.13 2.78 -34.50
CA LEU A 40 53.72 3.72 -35.45
C LEU A 40 55.05 4.30 -34.95
N ALA A 41 55.20 4.46 -33.64
CA ALA A 41 56.40 4.94 -32.98
C ALA A 41 57.61 3.99 -33.16
N LEU A 42 57.36 2.69 -33.43
CA LEU A 42 58.41 1.75 -33.82
C LEU A 42 59.12 2.15 -35.12
N ARG A 43 58.44 2.89 -36.00
CA ARG A 43 58.97 3.37 -37.28
C ARG A 43 59.33 4.85 -37.25
N THR A 44 58.69 5.63 -36.39
CA THR A 44 58.81 7.09 -36.34
C THR A 44 58.94 7.55 -34.88
N PRO A 45 60.17 7.70 -34.36
CA PRO A 45 60.40 7.91 -32.93
C PRO A 45 59.79 9.21 -32.41
N GLU A 46 59.60 10.23 -33.25
CA GLU A 46 59.03 11.54 -32.90
C GLU A 46 57.60 11.48 -32.30
N LEU A 47 56.88 10.37 -32.50
CA LEU A 47 55.52 10.18 -31.99
C LEU A 47 55.43 9.94 -30.47
N TRP A 48 56.55 9.72 -29.76
CA TRP A 48 56.54 9.42 -28.32
C TRP A 48 55.81 10.47 -27.48
N ILE A 49 55.88 11.75 -27.89
CA ILE A 49 55.21 12.88 -27.22
C ILE A 49 53.69 12.67 -27.18
N THR A 50 53.11 12.11 -28.25
CA THR A 50 51.67 11.88 -28.34
C THR A 50 51.19 10.80 -27.37
N ILE A 51 52.01 9.80 -27.08
CA ILE A 51 51.73 8.77 -26.05
C ILE A 51 51.64 9.43 -24.67
N VAL A 52 52.60 10.29 -24.34
CA VAL A 52 52.64 11.02 -23.05
C VAL A 52 51.42 11.91 -22.91
N VAL A 53 51.08 12.67 -23.94
CA VAL A 53 49.89 13.54 -23.96
C VAL A 53 48.60 12.76 -23.71
N VAL A 54 48.40 11.64 -24.42
CA VAL A 54 47.20 10.81 -24.24
C VAL A 54 47.16 10.17 -22.85
N ALA A 55 48.30 9.75 -22.31
CA ALA A 55 48.38 9.23 -20.94
C ALA A 55 48.01 10.28 -19.89
N VAL A 56 48.44 11.52 -20.05
CA VAL A 56 48.06 12.65 -19.17
C VAL A 56 46.56 12.92 -19.25
N MET A 57 45.98 12.93 -20.46
CA MET A 57 44.53 13.08 -20.64
C MET A 57 43.75 11.95 -19.96
N ALA A 58 44.19 10.70 -20.12
CA ALA A 58 43.58 9.54 -19.47
C ALA A 58 43.67 9.62 -17.94
N ALA A 59 44.81 10.02 -17.38
CA ALA A 59 44.98 10.20 -15.94
C ALA A 59 44.04 11.28 -15.38
N LEU A 60 43.90 12.41 -16.07
CA LEU A 60 42.96 13.48 -15.70
C LEU A 60 41.51 13.01 -15.77
N LEU A 61 41.14 12.22 -16.79
CA LEU A 61 39.81 11.63 -16.89
C LEU A 61 39.53 10.70 -15.70
N ILE A 62 40.48 9.84 -15.34
CA ILE A 62 40.35 8.96 -14.17
C ILE A 62 40.19 9.77 -12.88
N LEU A 63 41.01 10.80 -12.69
CA LEU A 63 40.92 11.68 -11.51
C LEU A 63 39.57 12.41 -11.44
N PHE A 64 39.09 12.88 -12.60
CA PHE A 64 37.77 13.48 -12.74
C PHE A 64 36.65 12.49 -12.39
N THR A 65 36.72 11.23 -12.86
CA THR A 65 35.71 10.22 -12.52
C THR A 65 35.65 9.91 -11.03
N ARG A 66 36.80 9.97 -10.34
CA ARG A 66 36.94 9.66 -8.91
C ARG A 66 36.42 10.78 -8.01
N HIS A 67 36.75 12.03 -8.31
CA HIS A 67 36.44 13.16 -7.44
C HIS A 67 35.26 14.00 -7.89
N ARG A 68 34.85 13.92 -9.17
CA ARG A 68 33.70 14.62 -9.77
C ARG A 68 33.60 16.12 -9.41
N ARG A 69 34.75 16.80 -9.32
CA ARG A 69 34.82 18.24 -9.03
C ARG A 69 34.83 19.03 -10.33
N ILE A 70 34.07 20.13 -10.38
CA ILE A 70 34.06 21.08 -11.52
C ILE A 70 35.47 21.51 -11.97
N PRO A 71 36.42 21.87 -11.08
CA PRO A 71 37.77 22.23 -11.52
C PRO A 71 38.50 21.12 -12.28
N LEU A 72 38.22 19.84 -11.99
CA LEU A 72 38.81 18.72 -12.72
C LEU A 72 38.22 18.57 -14.12
N ALA A 73 36.93 18.89 -14.31
CA ALA A 73 36.32 18.93 -15.65
C ALA A 73 36.95 20.03 -16.51
N VAL A 74 37.13 21.22 -15.92
CA VAL A 74 37.80 22.35 -16.59
C VAL A 74 39.25 22.02 -16.91
N ALA A 75 40.00 21.46 -15.96
CA ALA A 75 41.39 21.03 -16.18
C ALA A 75 41.49 19.97 -17.28
N TYR A 76 40.59 18.98 -17.29
CA TYR A 76 40.53 17.97 -18.34
C TYR A 76 40.24 18.59 -19.71
N LEU A 77 39.33 19.56 -19.79
CA LEU A 77 39.05 20.27 -21.05
C LEU A 77 40.25 21.08 -21.54
N LEU A 78 40.89 21.85 -20.67
CA LEU A 78 42.05 22.66 -21.05
C LEU A 78 43.22 21.79 -21.51
N VAL A 79 43.60 20.82 -20.69
CA VAL A 79 44.70 19.90 -21.00
C VAL A 79 44.35 19.02 -22.19
N GLY A 80 43.10 18.57 -22.30
CA GLY A 80 42.62 17.78 -23.42
C GLY A 80 42.60 18.56 -24.73
N THR A 81 42.27 19.85 -24.71
CA THR A 81 42.32 20.73 -25.89
C THR A 81 43.75 20.88 -26.40
N ILE A 82 44.69 21.18 -25.48
CA ILE A 82 46.13 21.25 -25.81
C ILE A 82 46.61 19.89 -26.30
N GLY A 83 46.16 18.81 -25.66
CA GLY A 83 46.54 17.45 -26.02
C GLY A 83 46.06 17.05 -27.40
N VAL A 84 44.82 17.39 -27.78
CA VAL A 84 44.28 17.18 -29.13
C VAL A 84 45.09 17.96 -30.17
N TYR A 85 45.47 19.22 -29.88
CA TYR A 85 46.32 20.01 -30.77
C TYR A 85 47.68 19.33 -30.99
N VAL A 86 48.40 19.00 -29.90
CA VAL A 86 49.72 18.36 -29.98
C VAL A 86 49.62 17.01 -30.68
N PHE A 87 48.65 16.18 -30.31
CA PHE A 87 48.42 14.88 -30.94
C PHE A 87 48.19 15.00 -32.45
N THR A 88 47.30 15.90 -32.86
CA THR A 88 46.95 16.09 -34.27
C THR A 88 48.14 16.64 -35.07
N ALA A 89 48.83 17.65 -34.52
CA ALA A 89 49.99 18.27 -35.17
C ALA A 89 51.15 17.28 -35.35
N THR A 90 51.45 16.47 -34.33
CA THR A 90 52.53 15.49 -34.42
C THR A 90 52.15 14.30 -35.31
N VAL A 91 50.92 13.78 -35.24
CA VAL A 91 50.50 12.63 -36.07
C VAL A 91 50.41 13.01 -37.55
N LEU A 92 49.80 14.15 -37.89
CA LEU A 92 49.69 14.61 -39.27
C LEU A 92 50.95 15.30 -39.79
N GLY A 93 51.88 15.65 -38.90
CA GLY A 93 53.18 16.22 -39.26
C GLY A 93 54.16 15.18 -39.82
N VAL A 94 53.90 13.88 -39.64
CA VAL A 94 54.72 12.81 -40.21
C VAL A 94 54.46 12.73 -41.73
N PRO A 95 55.46 13.00 -42.59
CA PRO A 95 55.28 13.00 -44.04
C PRO A 95 54.85 11.63 -44.58
N ASP A 96 54.00 11.61 -45.60
CA ASP A 96 53.62 10.44 -46.41
C ASP A 96 52.94 9.25 -45.69
N VAL A 97 52.63 9.38 -44.38
CA VAL A 97 51.92 8.33 -43.63
C VAL A 97 50.40 8.49 -43.71
N PHE A 98 49.90 9.72 -43.82
CA PHE A 98 48.47 10.01 -43.72
C PHE A 98 47.96 10.91 -44.88
N PRO A 99 47.02 10.44 -45.72
CA PRO A 99 46.58 11.15 -46.91
C PRO A 99 45.50 12.22 -46.67
N ALA A 100 44.85 12.24 -45.50
CA ALA A 100 43.77 13.19 -45.17
C ALA A 100 43.61 13.37 -43.65
N SER A 101 42.96 14.47 -43.24
CA SER A 101 42.76 14.79 -41.82
C SER A 101 41.62 14.01 -41.12
N ASN A 102 40.73 13.35 -41.87
CA ASN A 102 39.57 12.62 -41.35
C ASN A 102 39.91 11.18 -40.89
N MET A 103 41.15 10.94 -40.47
CA MET A 103 41.60 9.63 -40.02
C MET A 103 41.02 9.31 -38.65
N PHE A 104 40.56 8.07 -38.50
CA PHE A 104 40.00 7.57 -37.24
C PHE A 104 40.95 7.75 -36.06
N LEU A 105 42.26 7.62 -36.28
CA LEU A 105 43.29 7.83 -35.27
C LEU A 105 43.26 9.25 -34.66
N VAL A 106 43.04 10.27 -35.49
CA VAL A 106 42.94 11.68 -35.05
C VAL A 106 41.62 11.94 -34.32
N ALA A 107 40.56 11.20 -34.65
CA ALA A 107 39.27 11.29 -33.98
C ALA A 107 39.29 10.70 -32.55
N LEU A 108 40.17 9.74 -32.23
CA LEU A 108 40.16 9.05 -30.92
C LEU A 108 40.29 10.00 -29.72
N PRO A 109 41.28 10.91 -29.63
CA PRO A 109 41.36 11.84 -28.50
C PRO A 109 40.22 12.85 -28.47
N LYS A 110 39.69 13.26 -29.65
CA LYS A 110 38.55 14.17 -29.77
C LYS A 110 37.26 13.52 -29.23
N MET A 111 36.97 12.30 -29.64
CA MET A 111 35.84 11.50 -29.15
C MET A 111 35.91 11.28 -27.63
N ALA A 112 37.12 11.03 -27.10
CA ALA A 112 37.33 10.92 -25.66
C ALA A 112 37.03 12.23 -24.92
N LEU A 113 37.45 13.38 -25.47
CA LEU A 113 37.21 14.70 -24.88
C LEU A 113 35.70 15.01 -24.80
N VAL A 114 34.94 14.67 -25.84
CA VAL A 114 33.48 14.87 -25.91
C VAL A 114 32.71 14.15 -24.79
N MET A 115 33.24 13.04 -24.28
CA MET A 115 32.60 12.23 -23.22
C MET A 115 32.61 12.87 -21.83
N VAL A 116 33.29 14.00 -21.63
CA VAL A 116 33.32 14.71 -20.33
C VAL A 116 31.92 15.04 -19.80
N GLY A 117 30.96 15.31 -20.70
CA GLY A 117 29.58 15.65 -20.33
C GLY A 117 28.82 14.50 -19.67
N GLY A 118 29.25 13.25 -19.85
CA GLY A 118 28.67 12.09 -19.17
C GLY A 118 28.68 12.21 -17.64
N ALA A 119 29.56 13.03 -17.06
CA ALA A 119 29.66 13.27 -15.61
C ALA A 119 28.75 14.37 -15.06
N GLY A 120 28.01 15.10 -15.90
CA GLY A 120 27.17 16.22 -15.49
C GLY A 120 26.15 15.85 -14.40
N SER A 121 25.93 16.75 -13.43
CA SER A 121 24.92 16.58 -12.36
C SER A 121 23.48 16.59 -12.90
N THR A 122 23.28 17.21 -14.07
CA THR A 122 22.01 17.27 -14.81
C THR A 122 22.25 16.94 -16.29
N ALA A 123 21.20 16.48 -16.98
CA ALA A 123 21.27 16.22 -18.42
C ALA A 123 21.69 17.47 -19.22
N LEU A 124 21.14 18.64 -18.85
CA LEU A 124 21.45 19.91 -19.51
C LEU A 124 22.91 20.34 -19.28
N ALA A 125 23.42 20.22 -18.05
CA ALA A 125 24.82 20.50 -17.78
C ALA A 125 25.74 19.54 -18.54
N GLY A 126 25.37 18.26 -18.65
CA GLY A 126 26.11 17.28 -19.44
C GLY A 126 26.19 17.65 -20.92
N VAL A 127 25.06 18.03 -21.53
CA VAL A 127 25.01 18.51 -22.92
C VAL A 127 25.89 19.75 -23.12
N LEU A 128 25.85 20.72 -22.20
CA LEU A 128 26.69 21.92 -22.28
C LEU A 128 28.19 21.56 -22.23
N TRP A 129 28.60 20.71 -21.29
CA TRP A 129 30.00 20.28 -21.17
C TRP A 129 30.47 19.49 -22.40
N SER A 130 29.65 18.56 -22.92
CA SER A 130 29.99 17.83 -24.16
C SER A 130 30.03 18.74 -25.39
N THR A 131 29.19 19.75 -25.45
CA THR A 131 29.19 20.72 -26.57
C THR A 131 30.43 21.61 -26.50
N ALA A 132 30.79 22.11 -25.31
CA ALA A 132 32.03 22.85 -25.12
C ALA A 132 33.26 22.00 -25.49
N ALA A 133 33.28 20.73 -25.08
CA ALA A 133 34.32 19.78 -25.43
C ALA A 133 34.44 19.56 -26.95
N PHE A 134 33.31 19.39 -27.63
CA PHE A 134 33.26 19.21 -29.08
C PHE A 134 33.84 20.43 -29.81
N LEU A 135 33.38 21.63 -29.46
CA LEU A 135 33.86 22.87 -30.08
C LEU A 135 35.36 23.08 -29.85
N LEU A 136 35.84 22.82 -28.63
CA LEU A 136 37.26 22.92 -28.30
C LEU A 136 38.10 21.87 -29.04
N ALA A 137 37.61 20.63 -29.13
CA ALA A 137 38.29 19.56 -29.85
C ALA A 137 38.41 19.86 -31.35
N GLU A 138 37.33 20.34 -31.98
CA GLU A 138 37.34 20.71 -33.40
C GLU A 138 38.21 21.93 -33.66
N ALA A 139 38.16 22.96 -32.81
CA ALA A 139 39.00 24.14 -32.96
C ALA A 139 40.49 23.80 -32.81
N ALA A 140 40.85 22.98 -31.82
CA ALA A 140 42.23 22.53 -31.62
C ALA A 140 42.74 21.67 -32.79
N ALA A 141 41.92 20.73 -33.28
CA ALA A 141 42.28 19.90 -34.42
C ALA A 141 42.42 20.73 -35.70
N PHE A 142 41.48 21.65 -35.96
CA PHE A 142 41.55 22.56 -37.11
C PHE A 142 42.82 23.41 -37.09
N LEU A 143 43.13 24.02 -35.95
CA LEU A 143 44.35 24.83 -35.80
C LEU A 143 45.62 24.01 -36.04
N ALA A 144 45.66 22.75 -35.58
CA ALA A 144 46.76 21.84 -35.84
C ALA A 144 46.87 21.47 -37.33
N ILE A 145 45.74 21.19 -38.00
CA ILE A 145 45.70 20.82 -39.44
C ILE A 145 46.17 21.98 -40.33
N VAL A 146 45.81 23.22 -40.00
CA VAL A 146 46.29 24.41 -40.74
C VAL A 146 47.82 24.52 -40.70
N GLY A 147 48.45 24.01 -39.63
CA GLY A 147 49.91 23.95 -39.52
C GLY A 147 50.58 22.81 -40.28
N THR A 148 49.83 21.90 -40.91
CA THR A 148 50.37 20.76 -41.68
C THR A 148 50.05 20.88 -43.17
N THR A 149 50.67 20.03 -43.99
CA THR A 149 50.47 19.97 -45.44
C THR A 149 49.29 19.09 -45.85
N VAL A 150 48.55 18.52 -44.90
CA VAL A 150 47.48 17.54 -45.13
C VAL A 150 46.15 18.25 -45.42
N PRO A 151 45.38 17.84 -46.45
CA PRO A 151 44.10 18.47 -46.78
C PRO A 151 43.06 18.28 -45.67
N TYR A 152 42.40 19.38 -45.30
CA TYR A 152 41.29 19.36 -44.33
C TYR A 152 40.07 18.64 -44.89
N ARG A 153 39.56 17.67 -44.13
CA ARG A 153 38.26 17.03 -44.31
C ARG A 153 37.51 16.97 -42.98
N PRO A 154 36.18 17.19 -42.99
CA PRO A 154 35.38 17.17 -41.77
C PRO A 154 35.40 15.78 -41.13
N ASP A 155 35.52 15.77 -39.80
CA ASP A 155 35.58 14.55 -38.99
C ASP A 155 34.16 14.07 -38.60
N LEU A 156 33.65 13.10 -39.36
CA LEU A 156 32.34 12.51 -39.12
C LEU A 156 32.29 11.62 -37.87
N PHE A 157 33.42 11.09 -37.40
CA PHE A 157 33.45 10.21 -36.23
C PHE A 157 33.17 11.00 -34.96
N THR A 158 33.89 12.11 -34.77
CA THR A 158 33.68 13.00 -33.60
C THR A 158 32.27 13.59 -33.60
N LEU A 159 31.76 14.02 -34.76
CA LEU A 159 30.39 14.53 -34.90
C LEU A 159 29.34 13.47 -34.53
N SER A 160 29.49 12.25 -35.05
CA SER A 160 28.54 11.15 -34.78
C SER A 160 28.54 10.79 -33.29
N THR A 161 29.72 10.70 -32.67
CA THR A 161 29.87 10.45 -31.23
C THR A 161 29.21 11.53 -30.39
N TYR A 162 29.39 12.81 -30.76
CA TYR A 162 28.72 13.93 -30.10
C TYR A 162 27.19 13.83 -30.20
N LEU A 163 26.65 13.61 -31.40
CA LEU A 163 25.20 13.52 -31.63
C LEU A 163 24.57 12.35 -30.86
N VAL A 164 25.22 11.18 -30.85
CA VAL A 164 24.75 10.02 -30.09
C VAL A 164 24.74 10.32 -28.59
N LEU A 165 25.81 10.89 -28.05
CA LEU A 165 25.91 11.22 -26.64
C LEU A 165 24.84 12.24 -26.23
N VAL A 166 24.70 13.34 -26.98
CA VAL A 166 23.69 14.37 -26.71
C VAL A 166 22.28 13.80 -26.84
N GLY A 167 22.01 12.98 -27.86
CA GLY A 167 20.72 12.31 -28.04
C GLY A 167 20.35 11.43 -26.83
N VAL A 168 21.30 10.62 -26.34
CA VAL A 168 21.12 9.82 -25.12
C VAL A 168 20.86 10.70 -23.89
N MET A 169 21.60 11.80 -23.73
CA MET A 169 21.41 12.71 -22.59
C MET A 169 20.05 13.43 -22.63
N VAL A 170 19.62 13.88 -23.81
CA VAL A 170 18.33 14.55 -24.00
C VAL A 170 17.18 13.58 -23.73
N LEU A 171 17.23 12.36 -24.28
CA LEU A 171 16.22 11.34 -24.04
C LEU A 171 16.12 10.99 -22.55
N ALA A 172 17.27 10.77 -21.89
CA ALA A 172 17.31 10.54 -20.45
C ALA A 172 16.82 11.74 -19.62
N GLY A 173 16.96 12.97 -20.13
CA GLY A 173 16.44 14.20 -19.53
C GLY A 173 14.92 14.33 -19.64
N ILE A 174 14.35 13.97 -20.79
CA ILE A 174 12.90 13.97 -21.04
C ILE A 174 12.20 12.95 -20.14
N ASP A 175 12.74 11.72 -20.05
CA ASP A 175 12.20 10.66 -19.18
C ASP A 175 12.18 11.09 -17.71
N ARG A 176 13.21 11.81 -17.26
CA ARG A 176 13.27 12.37 -15.90
C ARG A 176 12.19 13.41 -15.65
N ARG A 177 11.92 14.27 -16.61
CA ARG A 177 10.91 15.34 -16.46
C ARG A 177 9.50 14.76 -16.40
N ALA A 178 9.20 13.79 -17.26
CA ALA A 178 7.89 13.14 -17.30
C ALA A 178 7.60 12.35 -16.00
N SER A 179 8.58 11.57 -15.53
CA SER A 179 8.42 10.73 -14.34
C SER A 179 8.31 11.51 -13.03
N ASN A 180 9.08 12.58 -12.86
CA ASN A 180 8.97 13.45 -11.66
C ASN A 180 7.62 14.17 -11.56
N ALA A 181 6.95 14.44 -12.69
CA ALA A 181 5.62 15.06 -12.69
C ALA A 181 4.51 14.07 -12.33
N ALA A 182 4.65 12.79 -12.69
CA ALA A 182 3.62 11.78 -12.49
C ALA A 182 3.48 11.32 -11.02
N GLN A 183 4.58 11.26 -10.27
CA GLN A 183 4.60 10.72 -8.91
C GLN A 183 3.74 11.51 -7.89
N PRO A 184 3.80 12.85 -7.82
CA PRO A 184 2.91 13.62 -6.93
C PRO A 184 1.45 13.62 -7.38
N ALA A 185 1.17 13.37 -8.67
CA ALA A 185 -0.20 13.26 -9.17
C ALA A 185 -0.84 11.94 -8.75
N ILE A 186 -0.10 10.83 -8.81
CA ILE A 186 -0.59 9.51 -8.35
C ILE A 186 -0.84 9.53 -6.84
N HIS A 187 0.09 10.09 -6.05
CA HIS A 187 -0.10 10.15 -4.59
C HIS A 187 -1.35 10.96 -4.21
N ARG A 188 -1.57 12.10 -4.88
CA ARG A 188 -2.80 12.89 -4.72
C ARG A 188 -4.04 12.10 -5.13
N ALA A 189 -4.02 11.43 -6.28
CA ALA A 189 -5.15 10.63 -6.74
C ALA A 189 -5.51 9.48 -5.77
N VAL A 190 -4.53 8.85 -5.14
CA VAL A 190 -4.74 7.82 -4.12
C VAL A 190 -5.37 8.40 -2.85
N GLN A 191 -4.85 9.54 -2.36
CA GLN A 191 -5.42 10.23 -1.20
C GLN A 191 -6.86 10.70 -1.47
N ASP A 192 -7.12 11.25 -2.65
CA ASP A 192 -8.46 11.66 -3.08
C ASP A 192 -9.41 10.46 -3.16
N GLY A 193 -8.93 9.32 -3.65
CA GLY A 193 -9.70 8.08 -3.68
C GLY A 193 -10.09 7.60 -2.29
N ALA A 194 -9.14 7.57 -1.35
CA ALA A 194 -9.40 7.16 0.04
C ALA A 194 -10.40 8.11 0.75
N ASN A 195 -10.26 9.41 0.54
CA ASN A 195 -11.18 10.41 1.10
C ASN A 195 -12.61 10.26 0.56
N ARG A 196 -12.78 9.94 -0.72
CA ARG A 196 -14.11 9.66 -1.30
C ARG A 196 -14.73 8.41 -0.69
N GLN A 197 -13.97 7.32 -0.58
CA GLN A 197 -14.47 6.09 0.05
C GLN A 197 -14.90 6.32 1.51
N LEU A 198 -14.14 7.11 2.27
CA LEU A 198 -14.51 7.45 3.64
C LEU A 198 -15.81 8.26 3.68
N ARG A 199 -15.98 9.24 2.79
CA ARG A 199 -17.23 10.03 2.70
C ARG A 199 -18.43 9.16 2.36
N ASP A 200 -18.34 8.33 1.32
CA ASP A 200 -19.44 7.43 0.93
C ASP A 200 -19.84 6.47 2.07
N ALA A 201 -18.86 5.97 2.81
CA ALA A 201 -19.10 5.10 3.97
C ALA A 201 -19.80 5.84 5.11
N LEU A 202 -19.41 7.09 5.38
CA LEU A 202 -20.05 7.94 6.39
C LEU A 202 -21.49 8.31 5.98
N ASP A 203 -21.70 8.71 4.72
CA ASP A 203 -23.02 9.09 4.21
C ASP A 203 -23.99 7.90 4.26
N THR A 204 -23.54 6.72 3.84
CA THR A 204 -24.36 5.49 3.91
C THR A 204 -24.74 5.14 5.34
N ARG A 205 -23.82 5.31 6.30
CA ARG A 205 -24.09 5.08 7.73
C ARG A 205 -25.03 6.12 8.32
N ALA A 206 -24.85 7.39 7.96
CA ALA A 206 -25.72 8.49 8.39
C ALA A 206 -27.17 8.23 7.99
N ILE A 207 -27.39 7.85 6.72
CA ILE A 207 -28.70 7.51 6.18
C ILE A 207 -29.30 6.33 6.95
N ALA A 208 -28.52 5.26 7.17
CA ALA A 208 -29.01 4.08 7.89
C ALA A 208 -29.44 4.40 9.33
N LEU A 209 -28.65 5.19 10.06
CA LEU A 209 -28.97 5.58 11.44
C LEU A 209 -30.18 6.51 11.51
N LEU A 210 -30.25 7.51 10.62
CA LEU A 210 -31.41 8.40 10.53
C LEU A 210 -32.67 7.61 10.24
N ASN A 211 -32.62 6.68 9.29
CA ASN A 211 -33.81 5.91 8.93
C ASN A 211 -34.23 4.97 10.07
N ASP A 212 -33.30 4.21 10.66
CA ASP A 212 -33.61 3.27 11.75
C ASP A 212 -34.20 4.02 12.98
N THR A 213 -33.66 5.19 13.31
CA THR A 213 -34.15 5.99 14.46
C THR A 213 -35.47 6.69 14.16
N THR A 214 -35.59 7.38 13.03
CA THR A 214 -36.80 8.13 12.68
C THR A 214 -37.99 7.21 12.45
N VAL A 215 -37.81 6.09 11.74
CA VAL A 215 -38.87 5.10 11.52
C VAL A 215 -39.32 4.50 12.85
N SER A 216 -38.39 4.08 13.71
CA SER A 216 -38.75 3.50 15.01
C SER A 216 -39.52 4.49 15.90
N GLN A 217 -39.23 5.79 15.81
CA GLN A 217 -39.94 6.81 16.59
C GLN A 217 -41.28 7.21 16.00
N LEU A 218 -41.38 7.35 14.66
CA LEU A 218 -42.65 7.58 13.98
C LEU A 218 -43.64 6.43 14.26
N VAL A 219 -43.14 5.20 14.26
CA VAL A 219 -43.91 4.02 14.66
C VAL A 219 -44.40 4.15 16.11
N ALA A 220 -43.50 4.48 17.05
CA ALA A 220 -43.86 4.61 18.46
C ALA A 220 -44.90 5.72 18.71
N LEU A 221 -44.82 6.82 17.95
CA LEU A 221 -45.83 7.89 17.96
C LEU A 221 -47.16 7.44 17.35
N SER A 222 -47.14 6.66 16.26
CA SER A 222 -48.37 6.20 15.58
C SER A 222 -49.22 5.25 16.42
N LEU A 223 -48.58 4.53 17.36
CA LEU A 223 -49.24 3.59 18.27
C LEU A 223 -49.66 4.23 19.59
N ALA A 224 -49.29 5.48 19.85
CA ALA A 224 -49.66 6.17 21.08
C ALA A 224 -51.14 6.61 21.00
N GLU A 225 -51.88 6.43 22.09
CA GLU A 225 -53.26 6.89 22.17
C GLU A 225 -53.34 8.43 22.02
N PRO A 226 -54.39 8.96 21.36
CA PRO A 226 -54.57 10.40 21.20
C PRO A 226 -54.65 11.11 22.57
N GLY A 227 -53.61 11.89 22.90
CA GLY A 227 -53.52 12.54 24.22
C GLY A 227 -52.09 12.95 24.60
N ALA A 228 -51.84 13.14 25.90
CA ALA A 228 -50.50 13.46 26.39
C ALA A 228 -49.57 12.24 26.24
N LEU A 229 -48.41 12.44 25.60
CA LEU A 229 -47.37 11.42 25.47
C LEU A 229 -46.95 10.86 26.83
N SER A 230 -46.78 9.53 26.89
CA SER A 230 -46.29 8.88 28.10
C SER A 230 -44.90 9.44 28.50
N PRO A 231 -44.59 9.54 29.81
CA PRO A 231 -43.31 10.07 30.27
C PRO A 231 -42.10 9.31 29.68
N ALA A 232 -42.24 7.99 29.52
CA ALA A 232 -41.20 7.13 28.94
C ALA A 232 -40.98 7.40 27.45
N LEU A 233 -42.05 7.55 26.65
CA LEU A 233 -41.94 7.86 25.22
C LEU A 233 -41.36 9.27 25.00
N LYS A 234 -41.77 10.25 25.81
CA LYS A 234 -41.24 11.61 25.78
C LYS A 234 -39.75 11.66 26.14
N ALA A 235 -39.31 10.87 27.12
CA ALA A 235 -37.89 10.74 27.48
C ALA A 235 -37.08 10.11 26.34
N SER A 236 -37.58 9.03 25.72
CA SER A 236 -36.91 8.37 24.58
C SER A 236 -36.79 9.26 23.33
N LEU A 237 -37.84 10.04 23.01
CA LEU A 237 -37.83 11.06 21.96
C LEU A 237 -36.77 12.13 22.22
N ARG A 238 -36.70 12.61 23.48
CA ARG A 238 -35.74 13.63 23.87
C ARG A 238 -34.29 13.13 23.79
N ASP A 239 -34.03 11.92 24.25
CA ASP A 239 -32.71 11.27 24.21
C ASP A 239 -32.21 11.03 22.76
N THR A 240 -33.12 10.65 21.87
CA THR A 240 -32.81 10.45 20.45
C THR A 240 -32.53 11.78 19.74
N LEU A 241 -33.31 12.82 20.04
CA LEU A 241 -33.09 14.16 19.50
C LEU A 241 -31.78 14.78 19.99
N THR A 242 -31.41 14.59 21.26
CA THR A 242 -30.11 15.04 21.78
C THR A 242 -28.96 14.29 21.09
N THR A 243 -29.10 12.98 20.87
CA THR A 243 -28.10 12.17 20.17
C THR A 243 -27.91 12.59 18.71
N LEU A 244 -29.00 12.93 18.01
CA LEU A 244 -28.95 13.43 16.62
C LEU A 244 -28.40 14.85 16.52
N HIS A 245 -28.64 15.69 17.53
CA HIS A 245 -28.20 17.08 17.54
C HIS A 245 -26.70 17.23 17.79
N ASP A 246 -26.10 16.39 18.64
CA ASP A 246 -24.75 16.66 19.16
C ASP A 246 -23.59 16.27 18.23
N THR A 247 -23.82 15.78 17.00
CA THR A 247 -22.77 15.28 16.06
C THR A 247 -21.90 14.14 16.62
N ASN A 248 -21.97 13.88 17.92
CA ASN A 248 -21.17 12.92 18.68
C ASN A 248 -21.47 11.48 18.26
N TRP A 249 -22.60 11.23 17.60
CA TRP A 249 -22.91 9.93 16.99
C TRP A 249 -21.88 9.51 15.91
N LEU A 250 -21.13 10.44 15.31
CA LEU A 250 -20.04 10.14 14.37
C LEU A 250 -18.73 9.71 15.05
N ALA A 251 -18.46 10.20 16.26
CA ALA A 251 -17.20 9.96 16.98
C ALA A 251 -17.32 8.88 18.08
N ASP A 252 -18.51 8.72 18.66
CA ASP A 252 -18.75 7.93 19.86
C ASP A 252 -19.06 6.44 19.56
N ILE A 253 -19.20 6.06 18.29
CA ILE A 253 -19.46 4.66 17.91
C ILE A 253 -18.18 3.82 17.94
N ASP A 254 -17.03 4.36 17.54
CA ASP A 254 -15.75 3.65 17.63
C ASP A 254 -15.30 3.48 19.10
N ALA A 255 -15.64 4.43 19.97
CA ALA A 255 -15.34 4.37 21.41
C ALA A 255 -16.22 3.35 22.17
N ARG A 256 -17.46 3.11 21.73
CA ARG A 256 -18.35 2.10 22.32
C ARG A 256 -17.94 0.65 22.01
N THR A 257 -16.96 0.46 21.12
CA THR A 257 -16.33 -0.84 20.84
C THR A 257 -15.32 -1.27 21.92
N THR A 258 -14.93 -0.39 22.85
CA THR A 258 -13.78 -0.66 23.74
C THR A 258 -13.98 -0.43 25.23
N THR A 259 -15.16 -0.08 25.75
CA THR A 259 -15.31 0.08 27.21
C THR A 259 -16.73 -0.20 27.71
N SER A 260 -16.90 -1.37 28.34
CA SER A 260 -18.04 -1.65 29.22
C SER A 260 -17.59 -1.52 30.68
N PRO A 261 -18.26 -0.72 31.53
CA PRO A 261 -18.10 -0.77 32.98
C PRO A 261 -18.85 -1.97 33.55
N GLN A 262 -18.18 -2.74 34.40
CA GLN A 262 -18.67 -3.98 35.00
C GLN A 262 -19.26 -3.71 36.39
N PRO A 263 -20.51 -4.14 36.71
CA PRO A 263 -21.00 -4.12 38.08
C PRO A 263 -20.79 -5.46 38.80
N THR A 264 -20.47 -5.35 40.08
CA THR A 264 -20.08 -6.37 41.04
C THR A 264 -21.22 -7.26 41.55
N VAL A 265 -20.86 -8.49 41.90
CA VAL A 265 -21.64 -9.61 42.44
C VAL A 265 -22.26 -9.34 43.82
N HIS A 266 -23.50 -9.80 44.07
CA HIS A 266 -23.97 -10.30 45.37
C HIS A 266 -25.02 -11.44 45.19
N GLU A 267 -24.89 -12.47 46.02
CA GLU A 267 -25.70 -13.69 46.28
C GLU A 267 -27.14 -13.39 46.80
N GLN A 268 -28.21 -14.23 46.83
CA GLN A 268 -28.49 -15.69 46.74
C GLN A 268 -30.03 -15.96 46.48
N ALA A 269 -30.35 -17.16 45.94
CA ALA A 269 -31.60 -17.96 45.99
C ALA A 269 -32.79 -17.70 44.99
N PRO A 270 -33.61 -18.74 44.68
CA PRO A 270 -33.61 -19.56 43.46
C PRO A 270 -34.58 -19.04 42.37
N THR A 271 -34.07 -18.58 41.21
CA THR A 271 -34.85 -18.00 40.09
C THR A 271 -34.05 -18.06 38.78
N PRO A 272 -34.65 -17.84 37.58
CA PRO A 272 -34.06 -18.19 36.27
C PRO A 272 -32.63 -17.70 36.06
N SER A 273 -31.85 -18.48 35.32
CA SER A 273 -30.42 -18.35 35.14
C SER A 273 -29.97 -16.90 34.85
N PRO A 274 -28.90 -16.41 35.50
CA PRO A 274 -28.45 -15.02 35.41
C PRO A 274 -28.05 -14.61 33.99
N ALA A 275 -27.62 -15.56 33.15
CA ALA A 275 -27.18 -15.30 31.78
C ALA A 275 -28.32 -14.88 30.83
N TRP A 276 -29.53 -15.46 30.97
CA TRP A 276 -30.69 -15.07 30.16
C TRP A 276 -31.10 -13.62 30.43
N ARG A 277 -31.22 -13.25 31.72
CA ARG A 277 -31.63 -11.90 32.14
C ARG A 277 -30.63 -10.80 31.74
N SER A 278 -29.35 -11.15 31.56
CA SER A 278 -28.34 -10.22 31.06
C SER A 278 -28.27 -10.12 29.53
N SER A 279 -28.95 -10.99 28.79
CA SER A 279 -28.89 -10.99 27.33
C SER A 279 -29.63 -9.80 26.71
N ALA A 280 -29.12 -9.31 25.58
CA ALA A 280 -29.81 -8.31 24.79
C ALA A 280 -31.11 -8.86 24.17
N VAL A 281 -31.20 -10.18 23.93
CA VAL A 281 -32.41 -10.86 23.48
C VAL A 281 -33.52 -10.78 24.53
N TYR A 282 -33.21 -11.00 25.81
CA TYR A 282 -34.18 -10.81 26.89
C TYR A 282 -34.69 -9.37 26.95
N THR A 283 -33.77 -8.40 26.87
CA THR A 283 -34.13 -6.97 26.85
C THR A 283 -35.07 -6.64 25.68
N ALA A 284 -34.82 -7.21 24.50
CA ALA A 284 -35.68 -7.05 23.33
C ALA A 284 -37.08 -7.63 23.54
N VAL A 285 -37.19 -8.81 24.16
CA VAL A 285 -38.46 -9.46 24.49
C VAL A 285 -39.27 -8.64 25.49
N GLU A 286 -38.66 -8.20 26.60
CA GLU A 286 -39.34 -7.40 27.61
C GLU A 286 -39.85 -6.08 27.05
N ARG A 287 -39.05 -5.37 26.23
CA ARG A 287 -39.51 -4.15 25.54
C ARG A 287 -40.73 -4.38 24.65
N CYS A 288 -40.87 -5.56 24.05
CA CYS A 288 -42.02 -5.88 23.21
C CYS A 288 -43.23 -6.29 24.06
N ARG A 289 -43.00 -6.94 25.20
CA ARG A 289 -44.05 -7.20 26.21
C ARG A 289 -44.63 -5.91 26.78
N ASP A 290 -43.79 -4.92 27.07
CA ASP A 290 -44.21 -3.58 27.50
C ASP A 290 -45.08 -2.87 26.44
N ARG A 291 -44.97 -3.28 25.17
CA ARG A 291 -45.77 -2.78 24.05
C ARG A 291 -47.02 -3.62 23.76
N GLY A 292 -47.36 -4.57 24.64
CA GLY A 292 -48.55 -5.40 24.56
C GLY A 292 -48.40 -6.71 23.78
N LEU A 293 -47.19 -7.09 23.34
CA LEU A 293 -46.96 -8.36 22.66
C LEU A 293 -46.70 -9.50 23.65
N LYS A 294 -47.52 -10.54 23.62
CA LYS A 294 -47.30 -11.79 24.36
C LYS A 294 -46.24 -12.61 23.65
N VAL A 295 -45.02 -12.59 24.16
CA VAL A 295 -43.92 -13.39 23.63
C VAL A 295 -43.71 -14.63 24.49
N GLU A 296 -43.95 -15.81 23.94
CA GLU A 296 -43.57 -17.08 24.56
C GLU A 296 -42.14 -17.44 24.16
N VAL A 297 -41.28 -17.72 25.14
CA VAL A 297 -39.87 -18.06 24.88
C VAL A 297 -39.63 -19.51 25.24
N THR A 298 -39.17 -20.31 24.29
CA THR A 298 -38.92 -21.75 24.45
C THR A 298 -37.46 -22.10 24.10
N GLY A 299 -36.98 -23.27 24.53
CA GLY A 299 -35.64 -23.78 24.18
C GLY A 299 -34.50 -23.38 25.13
N ASP A 300 -33.27 -23.48 24.62
CA ASP A 300 -32.00 -23.35 25.36
C ASP A 300 -31.58 -21.89 25.55
N ARG A 301 -32.17 -21.24 26.56
CA ARG A 301 -31.92 -19.81 26.87
C ARG A 301 -30.49 -19.55 27.36
N ASP A 302 -29.83 -20.55 27.94
CA ASP A 302 -28.47 -20.42 28.47
C ASP A 302 -27.42 -20.39 27.36
N ALA A 303 -27.76 -20.86 26.16
CA ALA A 303 -26.89 -20.81 25.00
C ALA A 303 -26.43 -19.39 24.65
N LEU A 304 -27.27 -18.37 24.89
CA LEU A 304 -26.94 -16.97 24.60
C LEU A 304 -25.71 -16.47 25.37
N ALA A 305 -25.35 -17.11 26.49
CA ALA A 305 -24.12 -16.82 27.23
C ALA A 305 -22.84 -17.08 26.43
N ARG A 306 -22.93 -17.84 25.33
CA ARG A 306 -21.80 -18.17 24.44
C ARG A 306 -21.54 -17.12 23.35
N LEU A 307 -22.39 -16.10 23.26
CA LEU A 307 -22.17 -14.96 22.38
C LEU A 307 -21.27 -13.95 23.09
N ASP A 308 -20.31 -13.38 22.34
CA ASP A 308 -19.62 -12.20 22.82
C ASP A 308 -20.58 -11.01 22.92
N ALA A 309 -20.19 -9.96 23.66
CA ALA A 309 -21.06 -8.81 23.92
C ALA A 309 -21.51 -8.05 22.66
N GLY A 310 -20.71 -8.05 21.58
CA GLY A 310 -21.08 -7.46 20.30
C GLY A 310 -22.13 -8.31 19.58
N SER A 311 -21.87 -9.61 19.50
CA SER A 311 -22.79 -10.59 18.90
C SER A 311 -24.13 -10.66 19.65
N ASP A 312 -24.15 -10.70 20.98
CA ASP A 312 -25.38 -10.71 21.78
C ASP A 312 -26.21 -9.45 21.49
N ARG A 313 -25.58 -8.27 21.46
CA ARG A 313 -26.25 -7.00 21.16
C ARG A 313 -26.88 -6.99 19.76
N ASP A 314 -26.13 -7.37 18.73
CA ASP A 314 -26.62 -7.35 17.35
C ASP A 314 -27.74 -8.38 17.12
N VAL A 315 -27.65 -9.54 17.77
CA VAL A 315 -28.74 -10.53 17.81
C VAL A 315 -29.97 -9.96 18.54
N GLY A 316 -29.78 -9.31 19.69
CA GLY A 316 -30.87 -8.67 20.44
C GLY A 316 -31.61 -7.60 19.62
N LEU A 317 -30.87 -6.78 18.87
CA LEU A 317 -31.47 -5.79 17.97
C LEU A 317 -32.23 -6.45 16.81
N ALA A 318 -31.67 -7.52 16.23
CA ALA A 318 -32.33 -8.29 15.19
C ALA A 318 -33.65 -8.92 15.69
N VAL A 319 -33.65 -9.52 16.89
CA VAL A 319 -34.84 -10.07 17.54
C VAL A 319 -35.86 -8.97 17.83
N GLN A 320 -35.42 -7.84 18.41
CA GLN A 320 -36.29 -6.70 18.69
C GLN A 320 -37.01 -6.26 17.41
N GLN A 321 -36.26 -6.11 16.33
CA GLN A 321 -36.80 -5.68 15.06
C GLN A 321 -37.80 -6.70 14.51
N CYS A 322 -37.53 -8.00 14.63
CA CYS A 322 -38.48 -9.06 14.23
C CYS A 322 -39.80 -8.96 15.01
N LEU A 323 -39.73 -8.82 16.34
CA LEU A 323 -40.91 -8.70 17.21
C LEU A 323 -41.69 -7.40 16.96
N VAL A 324 -41.01 -6.29 16.67
CA VAL A 324 -41.67 -5.03 16.27
C VAL A 324 -42.50 -5.25 15.02
N ASN A 325 -42.05 -6.04 14.04
CA ASN A 325 -42.87 -6.32 12.86
C ASN A 325 -44.13 -7.09 13.19
N VAL A 326 -44.07 -8.00 14.16
CA VAL A 326 -45.27 -8.72 14.61
C VAL A 326 -46.28 -7.71 15.14
N ILE A 327 -45.85 -6.80 16.02
CA ILE A 327 -46.69 -5.73 16.58
C ILE A 327 -47.33 -4.88 15.47
N LEU A 328 -46.57 -4.48 14.47
CA LEU A 328 -47.05 -3.55 13.44
C LEU A 328 -47.89 -4.19 12.35
N HIS A 329 -47.63 -5.47 12.04
CA HIS A 329 -48.07 -6.05 10.78
C HIS A 329 -48.76 -7.39 10.91
N ALA A 330 -48.51 -8.17 11.96
CA ALA A 330 -49.11 -9.50 12.08
C ALA A 330 -50.62 -9.42 12.35
N GLY A 331 -51.08 -8.34 12.99
CA GLY A 331 -52.50 -8.18 13.37
C GLY A 331 -52.92 -9.12 14.51
N ILE A 332 -51.94 -9.66 15.24
CA ILE A 332 -52.11 -10.50 16.42
C ILE A 332 -51.24 -9.96 17.56
N ASP A 333 -51.56 -10.33 18.79
CA ASP A 333 -50.87 -9.90 20.01
C ASP A 333 -49.91 -10.97 20.56
N SER A 334 -49.59 -12.02 19.81
CA SER A 334 -48.73 -13.11 20.26
C SER A 334 -47.61 -13.48 19.27
N ALA A 335 -46.47 -13.89 19.81
CA ALA A 335 -45.32 -14.41 19.07
C ALA A 335 -44.61 -15.51 19.88
N GLU A 336 -43.99 -16.45 19.19
CA GLU A 336 -43.12 -17.46 19.79
C GLU A 336 -41.66 -17.17 19.41
N LEU A 337 -40.75 -17.24 20.39
CA LEU A 337 -39.31 -17.20 20.21
C LEU A 337 -38.72 -18.52 20.73
N SER A 338 -38.26 -19.39 19.84
CA SER A 338 -37.52 -20.57 20.22
C SER A 338 -36.01 -20.36 20.05
N ILE A 339 -35.23 -20.81 21.04
CA ILE A 339 -33.77 -20.74 21.04
C ILE A 339 -33.23 -22.16 20.98
N GLU A 340 -32.47 -22.46 19.93
CA GLU A 340 -31.81 -23.74 19.72
C GLU A 340 -30.30 -23.49 19.67
N SER A 341 -29.53 -24.41 20.24
CA SER A 341 -28.07 -24.32 20.22
C SER A 341 -27.47 -25.62 19.69
N ASP A 342 -26.42 -25.46 18.89
CA ASP A 342 -25.53 -26.54 18.48
C ASP A 342 -24.10 -26.23 18.96
N ARG A 343 -23.15 -27.14 18.75
CA ARG A 343 -21.76 -27.00 19.21
C ARG A 343 -21.08 -25.72 18.74
N THR A 344 -21.44 -25.21 17.56
CA THR A 344 -20.77 -24.03 16.95
C THR A 344 -21.71 -22.88 16.63
N THR A 345 -23.03 -23.05 16.79
CA THR A 345 -24.01 -22.04 16.38
C THR A 345 -25.17 -21.94 17.36
N ILE A 346 -25.81 -20.78 17.39
CA ILE A 346 -27.08 -20.54 18.07
C ILE A 346 -28.09 -20.12 17.01
N SER A 347 -29.26 -20.74 17.04
CA SER A 347 -30.38 -20.44 16.16
C SER A 347 -31.56 -19.92 16.96
N LEU A 348 -32.08 -18.77 16.56
CA LEU A 348 -33.28 -18.17 17.12
C LEU A 348 -34.38 -18.20 16.06
N LEU A 349 -35.52 -18.78 16.38
CA LEU A 349 -36.68 -18.82 15.49
C LEU A 349 -37.81 -18.00 16.10
N ILE A 350 -38.20 -16.94 15.40
CA ILE A 350 -39.33 -16.09 15.75
C ILE A 350 -40.49 -16.48 14.85
N THR A 351 -41.63 -16.86 15.42
CA THR A 351 -42.83 -17.24 14.67
C THR A 351 -44.05 -16.45 15.16
N ASP A 352 -44.85 -15.97 14.22
CA ASP A 352 -46.15 -15.36 14.47
C ASP A 352 -47.23 -16.07 13.64
N ALA A 353 -48.45 -16.16 14.18
CA ALA A 353 -49.62 -16.73 13.50
C ALA A 353 -50.48 -15.66 12.81
N GLY A 354 -49.87 -14.54 12.41
CA GLY A 354 -50.58 -13.38 11.89
C GLY A 354 -50.98 -13.49 10.42
N ARG A 355 -51.31 -12.34 9.84
CA ARG A 355 -51.77 -12.23 8.44
C ARG A 355 -50.72 -12.61 7.39
N GLY A 356 -49.44 -12.75 7.76
CA GLY A 356 -48.34 -13.03 6.83
C GLY A 356 -48.19 -12.00 5.70
N PHE A 357 -47.30 -12.26 4.73
CA PHE A 357 -47.08 -11.39 3.58
C PHE A 357 -46.51 -12.14 2.35
N THR A 358 -46.70 -11.56 1.16
CA THR A 358 -46.13 -12.06 -0.11
C THR A 358 -44.90 -11.22 -0.52
N GLU A 359 -43.96 -11.82 -1.25
CA GLU A 359 -42.75 -11.16 -1.77
C GLU A 359 -43.05 -10.00 -2.75
N SER A 360 -44.24 -9.99 -3.37
CA SER A 360 -44.71 -8.92 -4.27
C SER A 360 -45.45 -7.78 -3.56
N GLU A 361 -45.85 -7.95 -2.29
CA GLU A 361 -46.60 -6.95 -1.50
C GLU A 361 -45.71 -6.13 -0.56
N SER A 362 -44.40 -6.39 -0.54
CA SER A 362 -43.44 -5.61 0.25
C SER A 362 -43.23 -4.23 -0.37
N ALA A 363 -44.14 -3.31 -0.02
CA ALA A 363 -43.87 -1.88 -0.04
C ALA A 363 -42.50 -1.57 0.60
N SER A 364 -41.88 -0.49 0.14
CA SER A 364 -40.54 0.00 0.51
C SER A 364 -40.17 -0.09 2.00
N ASP A 365 -41.14 -0.08 2.91
CA ASP A 365 -40.95 -0.28 4.37
C ASP A 365 -40.45 -1.68 4.77
N ARG A 366 -40.90 -2.75 4.10
CA ARG A 366 -40.58 -4.14 4.48
C ARG A 366 -39.25 -4.65 3.91
N LEU A 367 -38.71 -3.96 2.91
CA LEU A 367 -37.40 -4.21 2.30
C LEU A 367 -36.25 -3.75 3.21
N GLY A 368 -36.39 -2.58 3.85
CA GLY A 368 -35.39 -2.03 4.77
C GLY A 368 -35.13 -2.94 5.97
N LEU A 369 -36.19 -3.55 6.50
CA LEU A 369 -36.15 -4.54 7.56
C LEU A 369 -35.37 -5.81 7.18
N ARG A 370 -35.74 -6.45 6.05
CA ARG A 370 -35.10 -7.69 5.60
C ARG A 370 -33.62 -7.47 5.35
N GLN A 371 -33.27 -6.29 4.83
CA GLN A 371 -31.89 -5.93 4.56
C GLN A 371 -31.13 -5.54 5.83
N SER A 372 -31.76 -4.87 6.80
CA SER A 372 -31.15 -4.49 8.08
C SER A 372 -30.87 -5.70 8.97
N VAL A 373 -31.87 -6.57 9.19
CA VAL A 373 -31.70 -7.80 9.98
C VAL A 373 -30.70 -8.74 9.32
N ARG A 374 -30.82 -8.95 8.00
CA ARG A 374 -29.89 -9.78 7.24
C ARG A 374 -28.47 -9.25 7.32
N ARG A 375 -28.25 -7.96 7.08
CA ARG A 375 -26.91 -7.35 7.12
C ARG A 375 -26.25 -7.48 8.49
N ARG A 376 -27.00 -7.24 9.58
CA ARG A 376 -26.48 -7.37 10.95
C ARG A 376 -26.04 -8.81 11.24
N ILE A 377 -26.88 -9.79 10.92
CA ILE A 377 -26.57 -11.20 11.16
C ILE A 377 -25.46 -11.73 10.23
N GLU A 378 -25.43 -11.31 8.96
CA GLU A 378 -24.37 -11.67 8.02
C GLU A 378 -23.01 -11.05 8.43
N GLN A 379 -23.00 -9.86 9.04
CA GLN A 379 -21.78 -9.24 9.61
C GLN A 379 -21.18 -10.06 10.76
N LEU A 380 -22.01 -10.80 11.50
CA LEU A 380 -21.56 -11.75 12.53
C LEU A 380 -21.11 -13.09 11.94
N GLY A 381 -21.10 -13.24 10.60
CA GLY A 381 -20.86 -14.53 9.93
C GLY A 381 -22.05 -15.51 10.04
N GLY A 382 -23.23 -14.99 10.39
CA GLY A 382 -24.47 -15.75 10.51
C GLY A 382 -25.31 -15.79 9.23
N SER A 383 -26.51 -16.37 9.32
CA SER A 383 -27.48 -16.43 8.23
C SER A 383 -28.91 -16.15 8.69
N VAL A 384 -29.73 -15.64 7.77
CA VAL A 384 -31.15 -15.32 8.02
C VAL A 384 -32.04 -16.00 6.98
N LEU A 385 -33.02 -16.75 7.46
CA LEU A 385 -34.07 -17.37 6.65
C LEU A 385 -35.43 -16.81 7.08
N ILE A 386 -36.24 -16.42 6.09
CA ILE A 386 -37.54 -15.82 6.32
C ILE A 386 -38.56 -16.60 5.51
N TRP A 387 -39.58 -17.11 6.17
CA TRP A 387 -40.74 -17.74 5.56
C TRP A 387 -41.98 -16.94 5.93
N SER A 388 -42.81 -16.60 4.96
CA SER A 388 -44.13 -16.01 5.23
C SER A 388 -45.09 -16.38 4.12
N ARG A 389 -46.36 -16.55 4.49
CA ARG A 389 -47.47 -16.77 3.56
C ARG A 389 -48.69 -16.01 4.06
N PRO A 390 -49.44 -15.32 3.17
CA PRO A 390 -50.69 -14.67 3.56
C PRO A 390 -51.64 -15.63 4.28
N GLY A 391 -52.15 -15.21 5.44
CA GLY A 391 -53.05 -15.98 6.29
C GLY A 391 -52.41 -17.09 7.13
N ALA A 392 -51.10 -17.34 7.00
CA ALA A 392 -50.39 -18.39 7.75
C ALA A 392 -49.21 -17.85 8.58
N GLY A 393 -49.09 -16.53 8.74
CA GLY A 393 -48.08 -15.89 9.57
C GLY A 393 -46.71 -15.72 8.93
N ALA A 394 -45.71 -15.43 9.76
CA ALA A 394 -44.31 -15.38 9.36
C ALA A 394 -43.39 -16.08 10.38
N SER A 395 -42.31 -16.66 9.86
CA SER A 395 -41.25 -17.30 10.63
C SER A 395 -39.90 -16.75 10.17
N VAL A 396 -39.10 -16.28 11.12
CA VAL A 396 -37.76 -15.75 10.89
C VAL A 396 -36.77 -16.56 11.71
N ARG A 397 -35.83 -17.22 11.03
CA ARG A 397 -34.71 -17.93 11.66
C ARG A 397 -33.43 -17.13 11.51
N LEU A 398 -32.81 -16.81 12.63
CA LEU A 398 -31.51 -16.16 12.76
C LEU A 398 -30.51 -17.22 13.24
N THR A 399 -29.41 -17.44 12.53
CA THR A 399 -28.36 -18.37 12.96
C THR A 399 -27.05 -17.61 13.05
N VAL A 400 -26.39 -17.66 14.21
CA VAL A 400 -25.10 -16.98 14.46
C VAL A 400 -24.06 -17.97 14.98
N PRO A 401 -22.76 -17.77 14.66
CA PRO A 401 -21.67 -18.51 15.30
C PRO A 401 -21.62 -18.26 16.81
N ALA A 402 -21.27 -19.27 17.59
CA ALA A 402 -21.12 -19.17 19.04
C ALA A 402 -19.89 -19.94 19.53
N GLU A 403 -19.17 -19.41 20.52
CA GLU A 403 -17.94 -20.03 21.03
C GLU A 403 -18.21 -21.44 21.57
N THR A 404 -17.35 -22.41 21.25
CA THR A 404 -17.47 -23.78 21.74
C THR A 404 -17.38 -23.82 23.27
N PRO A 405 -18.26 -24.55 23.99
CA PRO A 405 -18.13 -24.66 25.44
C PRO A 405 -16.78 -25.27 25.80
N SER A 406 -15.90 -24.52 26.46
CA SER A 406 -14.64 -25.05 26.96
C SER A 406 -14.92 -26.02 28.09
N ILE A 407 -14.91 -27.33 27.83
CA ILE A 407 -14.83 -28.33 28.89
C ILE A 407 -13.41 -28.21 29.46
N LYS A 408 -13.24 -27.48 30.57
CA LYS A 408 -11.97 -27.50 31.31
C LYS A 408 -11.79 -28.92 31.87
N PRO A 409 -10.73 -29.67 31.49
CA PRO A 409 -10.47 -30.96 32.10
C PRO A 409 -10.10 -30.75 33.58
N LYS A 410 -10.72 -31.54 34.45
CA LYS A 410 -10.44 -31.65 35.89
C LYS A 410 -8.93 -31.91 36.09
N PRO A 411 -8.21 -31.17 36.96
CA PRO A 411 -6.78 -31.39 37.16
C PRO A 411 -6.57 -32.74 37.87
N THR A 412 -5.98 -33.70 37.17
CA THR A 412 -5.47 -34.94 37.75
C THR A 412 -4.12 -34.69 38.41
N LEU A 413 -4.00 -35.04 39.70
CA LEU A 413 -2.77 -35.01 40.49
C LEU A 413 -1.61 -35.80 39.84
N PRO A 414 -0.34 -35.43 40.10
CA PRO A 414 0.82 -36.15 39.59
C PRO A 414 1.12 -37.38 40.47
N THR A 415 1.25 -38.56 39.86
CA THR A 415 1.86 -39.73 40.49
C THR A 415 3.26 -39.97 39.91
N HIS A 416 4.20 -40.10 40.85
CA HIS A 416 5.62 -40.32 40.68
C HIS A 416 5.95 -41.81 40.43
N HIS A 417 7.18 -42.04 39.93
CA HIS A 417 8.01 -43.27 39.99
C HIS A 417 7.73 -44.36 38.91
N THR A 418 8.71 -45.01 38.25
CA THR A 418 10.12 -45.34 38.60
C THR A 418 10.92 -45.81 37.32
N PRO A 419 12.19 -46.29 37.36
CA PRO A 419 13.29 -45.80 36.52
C PRO A 419 13.89 -46.83 35.54
N VAL A 420 14.81 -46.43 34.64
CA VAL A 420 15.77 -47.37 34.01
C VAL A 420 17.17 -46.72 33.88
N ARG A 421 18.18 -47.55 34.17
CA ARG A 421 19.62 -47.30 34.37
C ARG A 421 20.45 -47.29 33.04
N PRO A 422 21.77 -47.01 33.09
CA PRO A 422 22.55 -46.35 32.02
C PRO A 422 23.34 -47.33 31.13
N GLY A 423 23.76 -46.85 29.94
CA GLY A 423 24.68 -47.57 29.06
C GLY A 423 25.18 -46.69 27.90
N SER A 424 26.50 -46.49 27.88
CA SER A 424 27.39 -45.76 26.98
C SER A 424 27.20 -45.95 25.46
N LEU A 425 27.45 -44.87 24.70
CA LEU A 425 28.31 -44.92 23.49
C LEU A 425 28.87 -43.53 23.16
N ASN A 426 30.20 -43.48 23.11
CA ASN A 426 31.04 -42.34 22.74
C ASN A 426 30.90 -41.97 21.25
N ALA A 427 30.94 -40.66 20.93
CA ALA A 427 31.74 -40.08 19.85
C ALA A 427 31.68 -38.54 19.88
N THR A 428 32.78 -37.90 20.28
CA THR A 428 33.16 -36.50 19.94
C THR A 428 33.74 -36.47 18.50
N PRO A 429 34.10 -35.33 17.85
CA PRO A 429 34.17 -33.93 18.33
C PRO A 429 33.67 -32.83 17.34
N ALA A 430 33.72 -31.57 17.80
CA ALA A 430 34.37 -30.42 17.12
C ALA A 430 33.53 -29.13 16.93
N ASN A 431 34.02 -28.09 17.61
CA ASN A 431 34.17 -26.68 17.21
C ASN A 431 32.98 -25.85 16.72
N ALA A 432 32.61 -24.86 17.54
CA ALA A 432 32.52 -23.46 17.10
C ALA A 432 32.73 -22.49 18.28
N THR A 433 33.71 -21.61 18.11
CA THR A 433 34.21 -20.54 19.00
C THR A 433 33.19 -19.37 19.09
N PRO A 434 33.22 -18.51 20.15
CA PRO A 434 32.11 -17.63 20.51
C PRO A 434 32.17 -16.22 19.90
N ALA A 435 31.00 -15.59 19.82
CA ALA A 435 30.78 -14.20 19.37
C ALA A 435 31.24 -13.15 20.40
N PRO A 436 31.67 -11.95 19.97
CA PRO A 436 32.22 -10.92 20.85
C PRO A 436 31.15 -10.02 21.50
N ARG A 437 31.47 -9.58 22.73
CA ARG A 437 30.75 -8.59 23.55
C ARG A 437 30.82 -7.19 22.94
N TYR A 438 29.70 -6.48 22.93
CA TYR A 438 29.66 -5.01 22.79
C TYR A 438 29.86 -4.33 24.16
N PRO A 439 30.73 -3.30 24.26
CA PRO A 439 30.81 -2.45 25.44
C PRO A 439 29.72 -1.34 25.42
N ARG A 440 29.38 -0.89 26.63
CA ARG A 440 28.46 0.22 26.94
C ARG A 440 29.00 1.58 26.52
#